data_AF-A0A9D8B0L1-F1
#
_entry.id   AF-A0A9D8B0L1-F1
#
_cell.length_a   1.000
_cell.length_b   1.000
_cell.length_c   1.000
_cell.angle_alpha   90.00
_cell.angle_beta   90.00
_cell.angle_gamma   90.00
#
_symmetry.space_group_name_H-M   'P 1'
#
loop_
_entity.id
_entity.type
_entity.pdbx_description
1 polymer ?
#
loop_
_entity_poly.entity_id
_entity_poly.type
_entity_poly.pdbx_seq_one_letter_code
_entity_poly.pdbx_strand_id
1 'polypeptide(L)' 'MIKKIWEKWKIFARAFADFQARVLLTLVYFIIAAPFGLLVRLLSDPLAIKRHAQRSMWFPKHNPEQTLESARRQF' A
#
# COMPACT_ATOMS: atom_id res chain seq x y z
N MET A 1 -10.76 50.51 5.82
CA MET A 1 -10.04 49.62 6.77
C MET A 1 -10.59 48.20 6.80
N ILE A 2 -11.91 47.99 6.86
CA ILE A 2 -12.56 46.66 6.93
C ILE A 2 -12.17 45.72 5.77
N LYS A 3 -12.10 46.25 4.54
CA LYS A 3 -11.68 45.44 3.36
C LYS A 3 -10.27 44.85 3.52
N LYS A 4 -9.31 45.61 4.07
CA LYS A 4 -7.94 45.12 4.29
C LYS A 4 -7.88 43.98 5.32
N ILE A 5 -8.69 44.06 6.37
CA ILE A 5 -8.78 43.02 7.40
C ILE A 5 -9.43 41.76 6.80
N TRP A 6 -10.48 41.93 6.00
CA TRP A 6 -11.14 40.83 5.29
C TRP A 6 -10.22 40.12 4.30
N GLU A 7 -9.42 40.86 3.53
CA GLU A 7 -8.42 40.25 2.62
C GLU A 7 -7.37 39.44 3.40
N LYS A 8 -6.84 39.98 4.50
CA LYS A 8 -5.89 39.24 5.36
C LYS A 8 -6.54 38.01 5.99
N TRP A 9 -7.78 38.12 6.43
CA TRP A 9 -8.55 37.01 6.99
C TRP A 9 -8.73 35.88 5.97
N LYS A 10 -9.07 36.19 4.72
CA LYS A 10 -9.21 35.19 3.66
C LYS A 10 -7.91 34.43 3.38
N ILE A 11 -6.76 35.11 3.40
CA ILE A 11 -5.45 34.46 3.22
C ILE A 11 -5.18 33.48 4.37
N PHE A 12 -5.43 33.91 5.61
CA PHE A 12 -5.28 33.05 6.79
C PHE A 12 -6.22 31.85 6.76
N ALA A 13 -7.50 32.08 6.44
CA ALA A 13 -8.51 31.02 6.33
C ALA A 13 -8.14 29.99 5.25
N ARG A 14 -7.57 30.43 4.12
CA ARG A 14 -7.10 29.51 3.07
C ARG A 14 -5.95 28.63 3.55
N ALA A 15 -4.94 29.21 4.20
CA ALA A 15 -3.82 28.44 4.74
C ALA A 15 -4.29 27.43 5.80
N PHE A 16 -5.25 27.81 6.64
CA PHE A 16 -5.83 26.93 7.65
C PHE A 16 -6.65 25.79 7.02
N ALA A 17 -7.45 26.11 6.00
CA ALA A 17 -8.21 25.11 5.25
C ALA A 17 -7.30 24.09 4.54
N ASP A 18 -6.20 24.54 3.94
CA ASP A 18 -5.22 23.64 3.31
C ASP A 18 -4.58 22.69 4.32
N PHE A 19 -4.26 23.18 5.52
CA PHE A 19 -3.74 22.34 6.60
C PHE A 19 -4.80 21.34 7.07
N GLN A 20 -6.03 21.79 7.34
CA GLN A 20 -7.13 20.91 7.72
C GLN A 20 -7.41 19.85 6.65
N ALA A 21 -7.41 20.21 5.38
CA ALA A 21 -7.64 19.29 4.27
C ALA A 21 -6.56 18.19 4.24
N ARG A 22 -5.28 18.54 4.43
CA ARG A 22 -4.19 17.56 4.51
C ARG A 22 -4.33 16.66 5.72
N VAL A 23 -4.64 17.21 6.89
CA VAL A 23 -4.84 16.43 8.12
C VAL A 23 -6.00 15.45 7.93
N LEU A 24 -7.14 15.90 7.40
CA LEU A 24 -8.28 15.05 7.13
C LEU A 24 -7.94 13.95 6.11
N LEU A 25 -7.23 14.30 5.04
CA LEU A 25 -6.77 13.34 4.03
C LEU A 25 -5.86 12.28 4.68
N THR A 26 -4.89 12.69 5.48
CA THR A 26 -3.99 11.77 6.19
C THR A 26 -4.77 10.86 7.13
N LEU A 27 -5.74 11.39 7.90
CA LEU A 27 -6.57 10.59 8.79
C LEU A 27 -7.41 9.57 8.01
N VAL A 28 -8.04 9.97 6.91
CA VAL A 28 -8.81 9.05 6.05
C VAL A 28 -7.92 7.92 5.52
N TYR A 29 -6.75 8.26 4.99
CA TYR A 29 -5.80 7.25 4.50
C TYR A 29 -5.33 6.34 5.65
N PHE A 30 -5.06 6.89 6.83
CA PHE A 30 -4.62 6.09 7.96
C PHE A 30 -5.73 5.16 8.46
N ILE A 31 -6.96 5.64 8.59
CA ILE A 31 -8.11 4.87 9.08
C ILE A 31 -8.55 3.80 8.08
N ILE A 32 -8.35 4.00 6.77
CA ILE A 32 -8.78 3.02 5.76
C ILE A 32 -7.60 2.12 5.34
N ALA A 33 -6.50 2.73 4.88
CA ALA A 33 -5.39 1.98 4.31
C ALA A 33 -4.54 1.27 5.37
N ALA A 34 -4.35 1.85 6.56
CA ALA A 34 -3.55 1.20 7.60
C ALA A 34 -4.19 -0.09 8.14
N PRO A 35 -5.49 -0.15 8.53
CA PRO A 35 -6.08 -1.41 8.94
C PRO A 35 -6.18 -2.41 7.80
N PHE A 36 -6.39 -1.97 6.55
CA PHE A 36 -6.34 -2.87 5.40
C PHE A 36 -4.94 -3.50 5.24
N GLY A 37 -3.88 -2.69 5.29
CA GLY A 37 -2.51 -3.16 5.20
C GLY A 37 -2.12 -4.06 6.38
N LEU A 38 -2.56 -3.73 7.59
CA LEU A 38 -2.39 -4.58 8.78
C LEU A 38 -3.13 -5.90 8.63
N LEU A 39 -4.39 -5.87 8.16
CA LEU A 39 -5.20 -7.07 7.99
C LEU A 39 -4.57 -7.99 6.94
N VAL A 40 -4.14 -7.46 5.80
CA VAL A 40 -3.43 -8.23 4.77
C VAL A 40 -2.14 -8.82 5.33
N ARG A 41 -1.35 -8.05 6.07
CA ARG A 41 -0.09 -8.52 6.70
C ARG A 41 -0.30 -9.59 7.78
N LEU A 42 -1.42 -9.53 8.49
CA LEU A 42 -1.75 -10.48 9.56
C LEU A 42 -2.33 -11.77 8.98
N LEU A 43 -3.31 -11.67 8.07
CA LEU A 43 -4.04 -12.80 7.51
C LEU A 43 -3.28 -13.51 6.39
N SER A 44 -2.54 -12.77 5.59
CA SER A 44 -1.76 -13.31 4.48
C SER A 44 -0.28 -12.99 4.71
N ASP A 45 0.60 -13.91 4.38
CA ASP A 45 2.03 -13.61 4.25
C ASP A 45 2.39 -13.54 2.75
N PRO A 46 1.89 -12.52 2.00
CA PRO A 46 2.09 -12.44 0.57
C PRO A 46 3.57 -12.26 0.20
N LEU A 47 4.37 -11.70 1.12
CA LEU A 47 5.80 -11.55 0.93
C LEU A 47 6.62 -12.71 1.53
N ALA A 48 5.97 -13.75 2.07
CA ALA A 48 6.62 -14.88 2.73
C ALA A 48 7.68 -14.46 3.76
N ILE A 49 7.50 -13.30 4.41
CA ILE A 49 8.48 -12.70 5.34
C ILE A 49 8.55 -13.51 6.64
N LYS A 50 7.43 -14.12 7.04
CA LYS A 50 7.35 -14.96 8.25
C LYS A 50 7.90 -16.36 8.00
N ARG A 51 8.07 -16.78 6.75
CA ARG A 51 8.72 -18.05 6.41
C ARG A 51 10.21 -17.92 6.77
N HIS A 52 10.53 -18.43 7.95
CA HIS A 52 11.89 -18.60 8.50
C HIS A 52 12.94 -18.66 7.41
N ALA A 53 13.93 -17.75 7.52
CA ALA A 53 15.26 -17.78 6.89
C ALA A 53 15.47 -19.02 6.01
N GLN A 54 14.82 -19.04 4.84
CA GLN A 54 15.03 -20.11 3.90
C GLN A 54 16.45 -19.88 3.39
N ARG A 55 17.27 -20.94 3.35
CA ARG A 55 18.64 -20.87 2.78
C ARG A 55 18.67 -20.33 1.34
N SER A 56 17.51 -20.28 0.69
CA SER A 56 17.33 -19.94 -0.71
C SER A 56 15.97 -19.24 -0.88
N MET A 57 15.96 -18.13 -1.63
CA MET A 57 14.73 -17.43 -2.07
C MET A 57 14.07 -18.10 -3.28
N TRP A 58 14.62 -19.20 -3.79
CA TRP A 58 14.09 -19.92 -4.93
C TRP A 58 12.83 -20.70 -4.54
N PHE A 59 11.73 -20.43 -5.24
CA PHE A 59 10.50 -21.20 -5.11
C PHE A 59 10.67 -22.56 -5.82
N PRO A 60 10.19 -23.66 -5.23
CA PRO A 60 10.20 -24.96 -5.90
C PRO A 60 9.34 -24.86 -7.16
N LYS A 61 9.97 -25.03 -8.33
CA LYS A 61 9.26 -25.16 -9.58
C LYS A 61 8.45 -26.45 -9.54
N HIS A 62 7.14 -26.36 -9.68
CA HIS A 62 6.32 -27.54 -9.91
C HIS A 62 6.68 -28.09 -11.29
N ASN A 63 7.42 -29.20 -11.32
CA ASN A 63 7.74 -29.86 -12.57
C ASN A 63 6.50 -30.64 -13.00
N PRO A 64 5.95 -30.40 -14.21
CA PRO A 64 4.91 -31.26 -14.75
C PRO A 64 5.45 -32.69 -14.87
N GLU A 65 4.54 -33.67 -14.89
CA GLU A 65 4.92 -35.08 -14.99
C GLU A 65 5.92 -35.30 -16.13
N GLN A 66 7.01 -35.99 -15.81
CA GLN A 66 8.11 -36.28 -16.74
C GLN A 66 7.71 -37.42 -17.69
N THR A 67 6.70 -37.18 -18.52
CA THR A 67 6.22 -38.11 -19.54
C THR A 67 6.85 -37.79 -20.90
N LEU A 68 6.92 -38.79 -21.77
CA LEU A 68 7.41 -38.60 -23.15
C LEU A 68 6.58 -37.56 -23.90
N GLU A 69 5.28 -37.47 -23.60
CA GLU A 69 4.41 -36.43 -24.18
C GLU A 69 4.76 -35.02 -23.72
N SER A 70 5.11 -34.82 -22.44
CA SER A 70 5.46 -33.49 -21.94
C SER A 70 6.80 -33.02 -22.52
N ALA A 71 7.77 -33.92 -22.73
CA ALA A 71 9.03 -33.63 -23.40
C ALA A 71 8.84 -33.17 -24.87
N ARG A 72 7.82 -33.69 -25.57
CA ARG A 72 7.51 -33.30 -26.96
C ARG A 72 6.97 -31.87 -27.09
N ARG A 73 6.48 -31.28 -26.00
CA ARG A 73 5.90 -29.92 -25.95
C ARG A 73 6.91 -28.84 -25.53
N GLN A 74 8.18 -29.19 -25.34
CA GLN A 74 9.23 -28.30 -24.82
C GLN A 74 9.85 -27.36 -25.89
N PHE A 75 9.69 -27.68 -27.18
CA PHE A 75 10.23 -26.90 -28.31
C PHE A 75 9.12 -26.37 -29.21
#